data_AF-D1PZV4-F1
#
_entry.id   AF-D1PZV4-F1
#
_cell.length_a   1.000
_cell.length_b   1.000
_cell.length_c   1.000
_cell.angle_alpha   90.00
_cell.angle_beta   90.00
_cell.angle_gamma   90.00
#
_symmetry.space_group_name_H-M   'P 1'
#
loop_
_entity.id
_entity.type
_entity.pdbx_description
1 polymer ?
#
loop_
_entity_poly.entity_id
_entity_poly.type
_entity_poly.pdbx_seq_one_letter_code
_entity_poly.pdbx_strand_id
1 'polypeptide(L)'
;MLTGGQYPLPHPMGFLLLLKMIGDANILKLLDMKIVEIVKINRELLKNLHTAGVRIEDAEYIDLYADYRKLLDEGEKVSYIVAVLSDKYAVSERKVYGLIKHFQSDCKLFAV
;
A
#
# COMPACT_ATOMS: atom_id res chain seq x y z
N MET A 1 19.95 -8.81 -27.52
CA MET A 1 20.74 -9.02 -26.28
C MET A 1 20.60 -7.76 -25.45
N LEU A 2 19.88 -7.87 -24.33
CA LEU A 2 19.46 -6.76 -23.48
C LEU A 2 20.66 -6.25 -22.67
N THR A 3 20.92 -4.94 -22.75
CA THR A 3 21.84 -4.23 -21.86
C THR A 3 21.19 -4.10 -20.48
N GLY A 4 21.64 -4.92 -19.53
CA GLY A 4 21.24 -4.82 -18.12
C GLY A 4 21.87 -3.59 -17.47
N GLY A 5 21.04 -2.60 -17.12
CA GLY A 5 21.41 -1.54 -16.19
C GLY A 5 21.33 -2.07 -14.77
N GLN A 6 22.48 -2.37 -14.16
CA GLN A 6 22.59 -2.62 -12.73
C GLN A 6 22.48 -1.27 -12.00
N TYR A 7 21.37 -1.02 -11.29
CA TYR A 7 21.35 0.07 -10.31
C TYR A 7 22.12 -0.38 -9.06
N PRO A 8 23.08 0.42 -8.54
CA PRO A 8 23.79 0.04 -7.33
C PRO A 8 22.84 0.13 -6.13
N LEU A 9 22.73 -0.99 -5.40
CA LEU A 9 22.07 -1.06 -4.11
C LEU A 9 22.67 0.00 -3.16
N PRO A 10 21.86 0.83 -2.48
CA PRO A 10 22.39 1.80 -1.53
C PRO A 10 23.05 1.04 -0.38
N HIS A 11 24.36 1.28 -0.22
CA HIS A 11 25.18 0.69 0.83
C HIS A 11 24.56 0.97 2.22
N PRO A 12 24.53 -0.01 3.15
CA PRO A 12 23.93 0.16 4.49
C PRO A 12 24.57 1.29 5.32
N MET A 13 25.74 1.78 4.92
CA MET A 13 26.47 2.87 5.56
C MET A 13 25.80 4.24 5.41
N GLY A 14 25.03 4.48 4.34
CA GLY A 14 24.32 5.76 4.14
C GLY A 14 23.16 5.94 5.13
N PHE A 15 22.46 4.84 5.42
CA PHE A 15 21.38 4.81 6.41
C PHE A 15 21.91 5.00 7.85
N LEU A 16 23.05 4.38 8.18
CA LEU A 16 23.70 4.57 9.49
C LEU A 16 24.20 6.00 9.71
N LEU A 17 24.67 6.69 8.66
CA LEU A 17 25.11 8.09 8.76
C LEU A 17 23.93 9.03 9.03
N LEU A 18 22.77 8.80 8.41
CA LEU A 18 21.55 9.53 8.71
C LEU A 18 21.08 9.32 10.15
N LEU A 19 21.16 8.08 10.66
CA LEU A 19 20.88 7.80 12.08
C LEU A 19 21.84 8.57 12.99
N LYS A 20 23.14 8.60 12.68
CA LYS A 20 24.16 9.31 13.47
C LYS A 20 23.98 10.83 13.50
N MET A 21 23.39 11.43 12.46
CA MET A 21 23.08 12.87 12.37
C MET A 21 21.85 13.29 13.19
N ILE A 22 20.93 12.36 13.49
CA ILE A 22 19.68 12.66 14.20
C ILE A 22 19.91 12.91 15.71
N GLY A 23 21.08 12.56 16.26
CA GLY A 23 21.45 12.75 17.66
C GLY A 23 20.84 11.69 18.58
N ASP A 24 21.65 11.17 19.52
CA ASP A 24 21.32 9.99 20.34
C ASP A 24 19.98 10.13 21.11
N ALA A 25 19.60 11.36 21.48
CA ALA A 25 18.32 11.66 22.14
C ALA A 25 17.09 11.50 21.22
N ASN A 26 17.21 11.73 19.91
CA ASN A 26 16.12 11.49 18.96
C ASN A 26 16.06 10.01 18.53
N ILE A 27 17.17 9.28 18.55
CA ILE A 27 17.17 7.81 18.40
C ILE A 27 16.47 7.15 19.59
N LEU A 28 16.71 7.61 20.83
CA LEU A 28 16.00 7.15 22.02
C LEU A 28 14.49 7.50 21.98
N LYS A 29 14.10 8.63 21.39
CA LYS A 29 12.68 8.95 21.11
C LYS A 29 12.03 8.05 20.05
N LEU A 30 12.82 7.51 19.13
CA LEU A 30 12.37 6.53 18.12
C LEU A 30 12.03 5.16 18.73
N LEU A 31 12.60 4.83 19.89
CA LEU A 31 12.33 3.57 20.62
C LEU A 31 11.00 3.60 21.41
N ASP A 32 10.45 4.77 21.71
CA ASP A 32 9.12 4.97 22.32
C ASP A 32 8.17 5.67 21.33
N MET A 33 8.14 5.16 20.09
CA MET A 33 7.19 5.64 19.09
C MET A 33 5.80 5.09 19.36
N LYS A 34 4.93 5.97 19.83
CA LYS A 34 3.50 5.70 19.99
C LYS A 34 2.76 5.96 18.67
N ILE A 35 1.60 5.33 18.50
CA ILE A 35 0.73 5.49 17.32
C ILE A 35 0.49 6.98 16.98
N VAL A 36 0.31 7.81 18.01
CA VAL A 36 0.08 9.26 17.84
C VAL A 36 1.25 9.96 17.13
N GLU A 37 2.49 9.54 17.35
CA GLU A 37 3.66 10.16 16.70
C GLU A 37 3.77 9.74 15.24
N ILE A 38 3.47 8.47 14.91
CA ILE A 38 3.40 7.99 13.51
C ILE A 38 2.31 8.73 12.73
N VAL A 39 1.13 8.90 13.35
CA VAL A 39 0.02 9.63 12.75
C VAL A 39 0.36 11.11 12.59
N LYS A 40 1.09 11.72 13.54
CA LYS A 40 1.56 13.11 13.40
C LYS A 40 2.53 13.27 12.23
N ILE A 41 3.51 12.36 12.09
CA ILE A 41 4.49 12.38 11.00
C ILE A 41 3.78 12.30 9.64
N ASN A 42 2.79 11.41 9.51
CA ASN A 42 2.10 11.15 8.26
C ASN A 42 0.76 11.91 8.11
N ARG A 43 0.51 12.93 8.95
CA ARG A 43 -0.82 13.57 9.08
C ARG A 43 -1.36 14.10 7.77
N GLU A 44 -0.52 14.75 6.97
CA GLU A 44 -0.92 15.33 5.69
C GLU A 44 -1.23 14.25 4.65
N LEU A 45 -0.39 13.21 4.59
CA LEU A 45 -0.57 12.07 3.70
C LEU A 45 -1.87 11.32 4.03
N LEU A 46 -2.11 11.02 5.32
CA LEU A 46 -3.34 10.38 5.78
C LEU A 46 -4.59 11.21 5.47
N LYS A 47 -4.51 12.55 5.61
CA LYS A 47 -5.60 13.44 5.22
C LYS A 47 -5.86 13.39 3.72
N ASN A 48 -4.81 13.41 2.89
CA ASN A 48 -4.95 13.38 1.44
C ASN A 48 -5.57 12.05 0.97
N LEU A 49 -5.13 10.93 1.54
CA LEU A 49 -5.70 9.60 1.28
C LEU A 49 -7.18 9.54 1.70
N HIS A 50 -7.50 10.02 2.91
CA HIS A 50 -8.87 10.08 3.39
C HIS A 50 -9.76 10.95 2.48
N THR A 51 -9.28 12.13 2.08
CA THR A 51 -10.00 13.01 1.15
C THR A 51 -10.21 12.34 -0.21
N ALA A 52 -9.23 11.58 -0.70
CA ALA A 52 -9.35 10.81 -1.93
C ALA A 52 -10.33 9.62 -1.82
N GLY A 53 -10.78 9.27 -0.61
CA GLY A 53 -11.69 8.16 -0.33
C GLY A 53 -10.99 6.83 -0.02
N VAL A 54 -9.67 6.85 0.17
CA VAL A 54 -8.85 5.67 0.51
C VAL A 54 -8.94 5.40 2.01
N ARG A 55 -9.12 4.13 2.37
CA ARG A 55 -9.13 3.64 3.75
C ARG A 55 -7.78 3.04 4.09
N ILE A 56 -7.44 3.01 5.37
CA ILE A 56 -6.17 2.39 5.81
C ILE A 56 -6.21 0.89 5.54
N GLU A 57 -7.38 0.27 5.76
CA GLU A 57 -7.62 -1.15 5.49
C GLU A 57 -7.44 -1.54 4.02
N ASP A 58 -7.54 -0.59 3.08
CA ASP A 58 -7.38 -0.87 1.66
C ASP A 58 -5.96 -1.37 1.33
N ALA A 59 -4.96 -0.99 2.16
CA ALA A 59 -3.59 -1.46 2.02
C ALA A 59 -3.46 -2.99 2.13
N GLU A 60 -4.34 -3.64 2.88
CA GLU A 60 -4.35 -5.11 3.05
C GLU A 60 -4.76 -5.84 1.77
N TYR A 61 -5.50 -5.17 0.88
CA TYR A 61 -6.13 -5.80 -0.30
C TYR A 61 -5.51 -5.37 -1.63
N ILE A 62 -4.36 -4.69 -1.61
CA ILE A 62 -3.66 -4.27 -2.84
C ILE A 62 -3.24 -5.46 -3.69
N ASP A 63 -2.70 -6.51 -3.06
CA ASP A 63 -2.26 -7.72 -3.77
C ASP A 63 -3.44 -8.47 -4.39
N LEU A 64 -4.58 -8.51 -3.68
CA LEU A 64 -5.83 -9.07 -4.20
C LEU A 64 -6.28 -8.34 -5.47
N TYR A 65 -6.21 -7.01 -5.47
CA TYR A 65 -6.59 -6.23 -6.64
C TYR A 65 -5.58 -6.35 -7.80
N ALA A 66 -4.29 -6.50 -7.50
CA ALA A 66 -3.27 -6.76 -8.51
C ALA A 66 -3.50 -8.12 -9.21
N ASP A 67 -3.79 -9.17 -8.44
CA ASP A 67 -4.14 -10.49 -8.99
C ASP A 67 -5.45 -10.45 -9.78
N TYR A 68 -6.45 -9.71 -9.31
CA TYR A 68 -7.69 -9.46 -10.04
C TYR A 68 -7.40 -8.87 -11.43
N ARG A 69 -6.55 -7.83 -11.50
CA ARG A 69 -6.20 -7.20 -12.78
C ARG A 69 -5.46 -8.16 -13.70
N LYS A 70 -4.52 -8.93 -13.17
CA LYS A 70 -3.78 -9.94 -13.94
C LYS A 70 -4.73 -10.97 -14.58
N LEU A 71 -5.60 -11.59 -13.79
CA LEU A 71 -6.54 -12.60 -14.30
C LEU A 71 -7.56 -12.00 -15.27
N LEU A 72 -7.98 -10.74 -15.04
CA LEU A 72 -8.87 -10.03 -15.94
C LEU A 72 -8.19 -9.77 -17.29
N ASP A 73 -6.91 -9.39 -17.29
CA ASP A 73 -6.11 -9.14 -18.50
C ASP A 73 -5.81 -10.45 -19.27
N GLU A 74 -5.80 -11.60 -18.57
CA GLU A 74 -5.74 -12.95 -19.17
C GLU A 74 -7.06 -13.38 -19.82
N GLY A 75 -8.15 -12.61 -19.63
CA GLY A 75 -9.46 -12.86 -20.22
C GLY A 75 -10.36 -13.77 -19.39
N GLU A 76 -10.00 -14.03 -18.14
CA GLU A 76 -10.80 -14.87 -17.25
C GLU A 76 -12.15 -14.24 -16.91
N LYS A 77 -13.18 -15.10 -16.74
CA LYS A 77 -14.52 -14.61 -16.36
C LYS A 77 -14.49 -14.08 -14.93
N VAL A 78 -15.05 -12.89 -14.71
CA VAL A 78 -15.08 -12.24 -13.37
C VAL A 78 -15.60 -13.15 -12.25
N SER A 79 -16.61 -13.99 -12.51
CA SER A 79 -17.13 -14.93 -11.51
C SER A 79 -16.09 -15.98 -11.09
N TYR A 80 -15.24 -16.44 -12.02
CA TYR A 80 -14.14 -17.35 -11.72
C TYR A 80 -13.05 -16.66 -10.93
N ILE A 81 -12.65 -15.44 -11.36
CA ILE A 81 -11.66 -14.64 -10.65
C ILE A 81 -12.07 -14.41 -9.19
N VAL A 82 -13.34 -14.07 -8.95
CA VAL A 82 -13.87 -13.85 -7.60
C VAL A 82 -13.79 -15.10 -6.72
N ALA A 83 -14.13 -16.28 -7.26
CA ALA A 83 -14.01 -17.54 -6.53
C ALA A 83 -12.55 -17.84 -6.16
N VAL A 84 -11.63 -17.70 -7.12
CA VAL A 84 -10.18 -17.92 -6.91
C VAL A 84 -9.61 -16.96 -5.86
N LEU A 85 -9.96 -15.67 -5.93
CA LEU A 85 -9.49 -14.68 -4.96
C LEU A 85 -10.12 -14.88 -3.58
N SER A 86 -11.38 -15.30 -3.52
CA SER A 86 -12.06 -15.62 -2.27
C SER A 86 -11.32 -16.72 -1.49
N ASP A 87 -10.94 -17.79 -2.19
CA ASP A 87 -10.20 -18.90 -1.61
C ASP A 87 -8.76 -18.51 -1.28
N LYS A 88 -8.05 -17.82 -2.19
CA LYS A 88 -6.63 -17.44 -2.01
C LYS A 88 -6.42 -16.49 -0.83
N TYR A 89 -7.33 -15.54 -0.64
CA TYR A 89 -7.21 -14.50 0.38
C TYR A 89 -8.11 -14.73 1.61
N ALA A 90 -8.79 -15.88 1.68
CA ALA A 90 -9.69 -16.25 2.79
C ALA A 90 -10.75 -15.16 3.10
N VAL A 91 -11.29 -14.53 2.05
CA VAL A 91 -12.31 -13.48 2.15
C VAL A 91 -13.54 -13.88 1.35
N SER A 92 -14.74 -13.68 1.89
CA SER A 92 -15.97 -14.04 1.16
C SER A 92 -16.05 -13.38 -0.22
N GLU A 93 -16.63 -14.06 -1.21
CA GLU A 93 -16.87 -13.50 -2.55
C GLU A 93 -17.57 -12.13 -2.51
N ARG A 94 -18.54 -11.96 -1.58
CA ARG A 94 -19.22 -10.67 -1.38
C ARG A 94 -18.23 -9.54 -1.05
N LYS A 95 -17.23 -9.83 -0.21
CA LYS A 95 -16.17 -8.89 0.14
C LYS A 95 -15.28 -8.62 -1.07
N VAL A 96 -14.91 -9.65 -1.85
CA VAL A 96 -14.12 -9.50 -3.08
C VAL A 96 -14.83 -8.58 -4.08
N TYR A 97 -16.12 -8.79 -4.36
CA TYR A 97 -16.91 -7.89 -5.20
C TYR A 97 -16.92 -6.45 -4.67
N GLY A 98 -17.05 -6.29 -3.35
CA GLY A 98 -17.00 -4.98 -2.69
C GLY A 98 -15.65 -4.29 -2.88
N LEU A 99 -14.55 -5.02 -2.72
CA LEU A 99 -13.19 -4.53 -2.90
C LEU A 99 -12.93 -4.13 -4.35
N ILE A 100 -13.27 -4.98 -5.32
CA ILE A 100 -13.12 -4.66 -6.75
C ILE A 100 -13.87 -3.37 -7.08
N LYS A 101 -15.13 -3.26 -6.66
CA LYS A 101 -15.95 -2.06 -6.91
C LYS A 101 -15.33 -0.82 -6.25
N HIS A 102 -14.85 -0.95 -5.02
CA HIS A 102 -14.21 0.13 -4.27
C HIS A 102 -12.93 0.61 -4.97
N PHE A 103 -12.03 -0.31 -5.35
CA PHE A 103 -10.76 0.02 -6.00
C PHE A 103 -10.90 0.53 -7.44
N GLN A 104 -11.99 0.20 -8.12
CA GLN A 104 -12.32 0.76 -9.43
C GLN A 104 -13.02 2.12 -9.35
N SER A 105 -13.40 2.57 -8.15
CA SER A 105 -14.06 3.87 -7.98
C SER A 105 -13.06 5.01 -8.18
N ASP A 106 -13.51 6.09 -8.81
CA ASP A 106 -12.67 7.27 -9.01
C ASP A 106 -12.20 7.86 -7.68
N CYS A 107 -10.92 8.24 -7.61
CA CYS A 107 -10.42 9.03 -6.49
C CYS A 107 -11.16 10.36 -6.45
N LYS A 108 -11.72 10.70 -5.29
CA LYS A 108 -12.39 11.99 -5.06
C LYS A 108 -11.35 13.08 -4.82
N LEU A 109 -10.50 13.33 -5.82
CA LEU A 109 -9.42 14.32 -5.70
C LEU A 109 -9.94 15.77 -5.69
N PHE A 110 -11.20 15.97 -6.10
CA PHE A 110 -11.85 17.28 -6.11
C PHE A 110 -13.33 17.15 -5.75
N ALA A 111 -13.65 17.47 -4.50
CA ALA A 111 -14.88 18.19 -4.21
C ALA A 111 -14.46 19.63 -3.88
N VAL A 112 -14.22 20.41 -4.94
CA VAL A 112 -14.21 21.89 -4.86
C VAL A 112 -15.65 22.35 -5.05
#